data_AF-A0A0D0AIQ7-F1
#
_entry.id   AF-A0A0D0AIQ7-F1
#
_cell.length_a   1.000
_cell.length_b   1.000
_cell.length_c   1.000
_cell.angle_alpha   90.00
_cell.angle_beta   90.00
_cell.angle_gamma   90.00
#
_symmetry.space_group_name_H-M   'P 1'
#
loop_
_entity.id
_entity.type
_entity.pdbx_description
1 polymer ?
#
loop_
_entity_poly.entity_id
_entity_poly.type
_entity_poly.pdbx_seq_one_letter_code
_entity_poly.pdbx_strand_id
1 'polypeptide(L)'
;MNRLAKNDFKSHSGSETFWRRHCHTVELINKAESGLGKKIRKAHTCSRCKTIMYPGPENSGYNHRRGFCADGAKQVSKNEPPPPWPQPPGIFSEGKRFHPRTFLETVKQIYEQVFLRPSGESPALEQEAFAMMLLDRSTTLEEGTVLFKLYEELEIEESTPDALLTVHNGVKHLRIKYLQEHWDS
;
A
#
# COMPACT_ATOMS: atom_id res chain seq x y z
N MET A 1 -2.71 -21.12 12.42
CA MET A 1 -3.31 -22.01 11.39
C MET A 1 -3.05 -23.52 11.58
N ASN A 2 -2.18 -23.95 12.51
CA ASN A 2 -1.81 -25.37 12.67
C ASN A 2 -2.92 -26.25 13.31
N ARG A 3 -3.80 -25.66 14.13
CA ARG A 3 -4.86 -26.37 14.89
C ARG A 3 -5.95 -26.98 14.01
N LEU A 4 -6.41 -26.24 13.00
CA LEU A 4 -7.44 -26.71 12.06
C LEU A 4 -6.95 -27.89 11.20
N ALA A 5 -5.71 -27.81 10.71
CA ALA A 5 -5.10 -28.88 9.91
C ALA A 5 -4.92 -30.19 10.71
N LYS A 6 -4.80 -30.09 12.03
CA LYS A 6 -4.58 -31.22 12.94
C LYS A 6 -5.85 -31.63 13.72
N ASN A 7 -6.98 -30.97 13.44
CA ASN A 7 -8.23 -31.14 14.19
C ASN A 7 -8.06 -31.01 15.73
N ASP A 8 -7.14 -30.13 16.16
CA ASP A 8 -6.75 -29.96 17.57
C ASP A 8 -7.32 -28.67 18.17
N PHE A 9 -8.48 -28.82 18.80
CA PHE A 9 -9.20 -27.72 19.46
C PHE A 9 -9.09 -27.75 20.97
N LYS A 10 -8.26 -28.64 21.55
CA LYS A 10 -8.14 -28.75 22.99
C LYS A 10 -7.48 -27.50 23.56
N SER A 11 -8.17 -26.89 24.52
CA SER A 11 -7.60 -25.88 25.41
C SER A 11 -7.12 -26.54 26.71
N HIS A 12 -6.35 -25.82 27.50
CA HIS A 12 -5.82 -26.31 28.77
C HIS A 12 -6.93 -26.66 29.79
N SER A 13 -8.13 -26.09 29.63
CA SER A 13 -9.31 -26.41 30.47
C SER A 13 -10.13 -27.60 29.95
N GLY A 14 -9.68 -28.28 28.89
CA GLY A 14 -10.40 -29.39 28.26
C GLY A 14 -11.60 -28.96 27.39
N SER A 15 -11.99 -27.68 27.43
CA SER A 15 -13.06 -27.15 26.60
C SER A 15 -12.56 -26.81 25.19
N GLU A 16 -13.29 -27.29 24.19
CA GLU A 16 -13.02 -26.95 22.78
C GLU A 16 -13.86 -25.77 22.29
N THR A 17 -14.81 -25.25 23.09
CA THR A 17 -15.80 -24.26 22.62
C THR A 17 -15.16 -22.97 22.14
N PHE A 18 -14.16 -22.46 22.87
CA PHE A 18 -13.42 -21.26 22.50
C PHE A 18 -12.69 -21.44 21.17
N TRP A 19 -11.87 -22.50 21.04
CA TRP A 19 -11.09 -22.75 19.83
C TRP A 19 -11.96 -23.14 18.64
N ARG A 20 -13.03 -23.92 18.83
CA ARG A 20 -14.00 -24.22 17.78
C ARG A 20 -14.71 -22.95 17.31
N ARG A 21 -15.24 -22.14 18.23
CA ARG A 21 -15.87 -20.87 17.86
C ARG A 21 -14.88 -19.98 17.12
N HIS A 22 -13.70 -19.76 17.66
CA HIS A 22 -12.70 -18.87 17.05
C HIS A 22 -12.18 -19.38 15.70
N CYS A 23 -11.93 -20.68 15.55
CA CYS A 23 -11.46 -21.28 14.31
C CYS A 23 -12.55 -21.42 13.24
N HIS A 24 -13.83 -21.51 13.62
CA HIS A 24 -14.96 -21.56 12.68
C HIS A 24 -15.56 -20.18 12.38
N THR A 25 -15.38 -19.17 13.25
CA THR A 25 -15.78 -17.78 12.98
C THR A 25 -14.94 -17.15 11.88
N VAL A 26 -13.68 -17.60 11.71
CA VAL A 26 -12.94 -17.32 10.48
C VAL A 26 -13.44 -18.33 9.44
N GLU A 27 -14.29 -17.90 8.51
CA GLU A 27 -14.54 -18.65 7.27
C GLU A 27 -13.23 -18.74 6.50
N LEU A 28 -12.37 -19.66 6.90
CA LEU A 28 -11.22 -20.05 6.11
C LEU A 28 -11.79 -20.72 4.87
N ILE A 29 -11.63 -20.07 3.73
CA ILE A 29 -11.97 -20.50 2.37
C ILE A 29 -11.29 -21.85 1.98
N ASN A 30 -10.65 -22.52 2.94
CA ASN A 30 -10.02 -23.82 2.81
C ASN A 30 -10.79 -24.91 3.58
N LYS A 31 -12.12 -24.97 3.50
CA LYS A 31 -12.82 -26.24 3.75
C LYS A 31 -12.58 -27.15 2.55
N ALA A 32 -11.48 -27.89 2.61
CA ALA A 32 -11.45 -29.21 1.98
C ALA A 32 -12.61 -30.03 2.59
N GLU A 33 -13.31 -30.76 1.72
CA GLU A 33 -14.37 -31.73 2.04
C GLU A 33 -15.77 -31.16 2.30
N SER A 34 -16.35 -30.58 1.25
CA SER A 34 -17.77 -30.81 0.94
C SER A 34 -17.85 -31.92 -0.10
N GLY A 35 -18.56 -33.01 0.23
CA GLY A 35 -18.71 -34.25 -0.56
C GLY A 35 -19.49 -34.10 -1.88
N LEU A 36 -19.31 -33.01 -2.60
CA LEU A 36 -19.82 -32.77 -3.94
C LEU A 36 -18.64 -32.19 -4.72
N GLY A 37 -18.07 -32.96 -5.65
CA GLY A 37 -16.78 -32.75 -6.34
C GLY A 37 -16.63 -31.47 -7.18
N LYS A 38 -17.03 -30.30 -6.67
CA LYS A 38 -16.73 -28.99 -7.25
C LYS A 38 -15.43 -28.48 -6.64
N LYS A 39 -14.38 -28.39 -7.47
CA LYS A 39 -13.13 -27.73 -7.12
C LYS A 39 -13.43 -26.33 -6.58
N ILE A 40 -13.15 -26.09 -5.30
CA ILE A 40 -13.24 -24.77 -4.69
C ILE A 40 -12.20 -23.89 -5.41
N ARG A 41 -12.65 -22.79 -6.00
CA ARG A 41 -11.76 -21.85 -6.70
C ARG A 41 -10.88 -21.18 -5.64
N LYS A 42 -9.56 -21.11 -5.91
CA LYS A 42 -8.62 -20.38 -5.04
C LYS A 42 -9.12 -18.95 -4.85
N ALA A 43 -9.11 -18.46 -3.62
CA ALA A 43 -9.45 -17.07 -3.33
C ALA A 43 -8.51 -16.14 -4.11
N HIS A 44 -9.06 -15.12 -4.75
CA HIS A 44 -8.28 -14.09 -5.41
C HIS A 44 -7.55 -13.27 -4.34
N THR A 45 -6.23 -13.18 -4.44
CA THR A 45 -5.40 -12.40 -3.52
C THR A 45 -4.76 -11.24 -4.25
N CYS A 46 -4.66 -10.10 -3.58
CA CYS A 46 -4.00 -8.91 -4.10
C CYS A 46 -2.49 -9.19 -4.16
N SER A 47 -1.88 -9.06 -5.32
CA SER A 47 -0.44 -9.29 -5.50
C SER A 47 0.43 -8.33 -4.68
N ARG A 48 -0.09 -7.14 -4.34
CA ARG A 48 0.61 -6.07 -3.65
C ARG A 48 0.53 -6.20 -2.12
N CYS A 49 -0.67 -6.15 -1.54
CA CYS A 49 -0.85 -6.25 -0.07
C CYS A 49 -1.03 -7.68 0.44
N LYS A 50 -1.10 -8.69 -0.44
CA LYS A 50 -1.29 -10.12 -0.12
C LYS A 50 -2.60 -10.47 0.59
N THR A 51 -3.56 -9.55 0.67
CA THR A 51 -4.89 -9.78 1.26
C THR A 51 -5.86 -10.42 0.25
N ILE A 52 -6.97 -10.98 0.75
CA ILE A 52 -8.06 -11.50 -0.08
C ILE A 52 -8.78 -10.32 -0.75
N MET A 53 -8.98 -10.39 -2.07
CA MET A 53 -9.57 -9.31 -2.85
C MET A 53 -11.07 -9.15 -2.66
N TYR A 54 -11.82 -10.23 -2.47
CA TYR A 54 -13.29 -10.18 -2.43
C TYR A 54 -13.83 -10.85 -1.15
N PRO A 55 -13.51 -10.32 0.05
CA PRO A 55 -13.97 -10.92 1.31
C PRO A 55 -15.44 -10.61 1.63
N GLY A 56 -16.03 -9.57 1.03
CA GLY A 56 -17.42 -9.17 1.25
C GLY A 56 -18.35 -9.51 0.07
N PRO A 57 -19.66 -9.28 0.21
CA PRO A 57 -20.62 -9.43 -0.88
C PRO A 57 -20.28 -8.49 -2.04
N GLU A 58 -20.93 -8.70 -3.19
CA GLU A 58 -20.78 -7.83 -4.36
C GLU A 58 -20.97 -6.34 -3.99
N ASN A 59 -20.12 -5.47 -4.55
CA ASN A 59 -20.07 -4.03 -4.25
C ASN A 59 -19.70 -3.62 -2.81
N SER A 60 -19.25 -4.56 -1.96
CA SER A 60 -18.75 -4.21 -0.63
C SER A 60 -17.49 -3.33 -0.70
N GLY A 61 -17.42 -2.30 0.16
CA GLY A 61 -16.23 -1.45 0.31
C GLY A 61 -14.99 -2.18 0.82
N TYR A 62 -15.15 -3.39 1.38
CA TYR A 62 -14.04 -4.26 1.77
C TYR A 62 -13.38 -4.95 0.58
N ASN A 63 -14.03 -4.95 -0.58
CA ASN A 63 -13.51 -5.62 -1.77
C ASN A 63 -12.49 -4.73 -2.47
N HIS A 64 -11.34 -5.32 -2.81
CA HIS A 64 -10.41 -4.75 -3.75
C HIS A 64 -11.06 -4.62 -5.12
N ARG A 65 -10.95 -3.44 -5.71
CA ARG A 65 -11.28 -3.27 -7.13
C ARG A 65 -10.20 -3.93 -7.98
N ARG A 66 -10.59 -4.36 -9.19
CA ARG A 66 -9.66 -5.06 -10.09
C ARG A 66 -8.57 -4.10 -10.57
N GLY A 67 -7.30 -4.48 -10.41
CA GLY A 67 -6.14 -3.75 -10.93
C GLY A 67 -5.43 -2.82 -9.94
N PHE A 68 -6.03 -2.51 -8.79
CA PHE A 68 -5.43 -1.64 -7.77
C PHE A 68 -5.72 -2.09 -6.34
N CYS A 69 -4.87 -1.65 -5.41
CA CYS A 69 -4.91 -2.01 -4.01
C CYS A 69 -5.85 -1.08 -3.23
N ALA A 70 -6.08 -1.37 -1.95
CA ALA A 70 -7.00 -0.60 -1.11
C ALA A 70 -6.57 0.88 -0.89
N ASP A 71 -5.30 1.21 -1.03
CA ASP A 71 -4.73 2.57 -0.99
C ASP A 71 -4.76 3.27 -2.36
N GLY A 72 -5.38 2.65 -3.37
CA GLY A 72 -5.49 3.19 -4.73
C GLY A 72 -4.28 2.94 -5.63
N ALA A 73 -3.17 2.40 -5.13
CA ALA A 73 -1.99 2.13 -5.96
C ALA A 73 -2.11 0.83 -6.77
N LYS A 74 -1.46 0.80 -7.93
CA LYS A 74 -1.53 -0.31 -8.88
C LYS A 74 -1.03 -1.63 -8.27
N GLN A 75 -1.72 -2.74 -8.54
CA GLN A 75 -1.36 -4.06 -7.97
C GLN A 75 -0.13 -4.69 -8.63
N VAL A 76 -0.04 -4.55 -9.96
CA VAL A 76 1.02 -5.09 -10.80
C VAL A 76 1.27 -4.07 -11.90
N SER A 77 2.55 -3.79 -12.15
CA SER A 77 3.02 -3.03 -13.29
C SER A 77 3.98 -3.91 -14.09
N LYS A 78 4.06 -3.68 -15.41
CA LYS A 78 4.92 -4.48 -16.30
C LYS A 78 6.32 -3.90 -16.37
N ASN A 79 6.43 -2.58 -16.28
CA ASN A 79 7.66 -1.86 -16.55
C ASN A 79 8.46 -1.55 -15.28
N GLU A 80 7.77 -1.32 -14.17
CA GLU A 80 8.40 -0.92 -12.90
C GLU A 80 7.68 -1.52 -11.69
N PRO A 81 8.35 -1.74 -10.55
CA PRO A 81 7.69 -2.22 -9.34
C PRO A 81 6.60 -1.22 -8.89
N PRO A 82 5.43 -1.70 -8.41
CA PRO A 82 4.42 -0.80 -7.87
C PRO A 82 4.92 -0.14 -6.57
N PRO A 83 4.30 0.96 -6.13
CA PRO A 83 4.61 1.59 -4.84
C PRO A 83 4.64 0.56 -3.69
N PRO A 84 5.51 0.68 -2.69
CA PRO A 84 5.48 -0.14 -1.47
C PRO A 84 4.10 -0.10 -0.80
N TRP A 85 3.67 -1.17 -0.13
CA TRP A 85 2.40 -1.19 0.60
C TRP A 85 2.63 -1.07 2.11
N PRO A 86 1.78 -0.35 2.86
CA PRO A 86 0.68 0.52 2.40
C PRO A 86 1.14 1.94 2.04
N GLN A 87 0.42 2.64 1.17
CA GLN A 87 0.67 4.07 0.92
C GLN A 87 -0.38 4.94 1.63
N PRO A 88 -0.01 6.16 2.05
CA PRO A 88 -0.96 7.14 2.56
C PRO A 88 -2.11 7.40 1.56
N PRO A 89 -3.33 7.63 2.06
CA PRO A 89 -4.51 7.75 1.22
C PRO A 89 -4.42 8.96 0.29
N GLY A 90 -4.94 8.80 -0.93
CA GLY A 90 -5.11 9.90 -1.88
C GLY A 90 -3.88 10.20 -2.75
N ILE A 91 -2.71 9.62 -2.48
CA ILE A 91 -1.54 9.77 -3.37
C ILE A 91 -1.76 9.05 -4.70
N PHE A 92 -2.41 7.89 -4.66
CA PHE A 92 -2.74 7.09 -5.82
C PHE A 92 -4.24 6.87 -5.93
N SER A 93 -4.78 6.86 -7.14
CA SER A 93 -6.16 6.42 -7.36
C SER A 93 -6.29 5.50 -8.57
N GLU A 94 -7.16 4.50 -8.39
CA GLU A 94 -7.56 3.53 -9.42
C GLU A 94 -6.40 2.75 -10.08
N GLY A 95 -5.21 2.78 -9.47
CA GLY A 95 -3.98 2.23 -10.03
C GLY A 95 -3.54 2.90 -11.33
N LYS A 96 -4.07 4.10 -11.62
CA LYS A 96 -3.84 4.82 -12.87
C LYS A 96 -3.38 6.24 -12.67
N ARG A 97 -3.71 6.88 -11.54
CA ARG A 97 -3.41 8.29 -11.31
C ARG A 97 -2.49 8.45 -10.11
N PHE A 98 -1.57 9.39 -10.22
CA PHE A 98 -0.76 9.93 -9.15
C PHE A 98 -1.17 11.37 -8.89
N HIS A 99 -1.31 11.75 -7.62
CA HIS A 99 -1.78 13.07 -7.17
C HIS A 99 -0.62 13.85 -6.54
N PRO A 100 0.10 14.70 -7.30
CA PRO A 100 1.32 15.36 -6.83
C PRO A 100 1.09 16.27 -5.64
N ARG A 101 -0.07 16.93 -5.57
CA ARG A 101 -0.40 17.82 -4.46
C ARG A 101 -0.47 17.05 -3.14
N THR A 102 -1.27 15.98 -3.09
CA THR A 102 -1.39 15.13 -1.92
C THR A 102 -0.04 14.52 -1.55
N PHE A 103 0.72 14.06 -2.54
CA PHE A 103 2.08 13.56 -2.32
C PHE A 103 2.99 14.59 -1.62
N LEU A 104 3.06 15.83 -2.12
CA LEU A 104 3.91 16.88 -1.54
C LEU A 104 3.43 17.30 -0.14
N GLU A 105 2.11 17.37 0.08
CA GLU A 105 1.53 17.60 1.39
C GLU A 105 1.92 16.48 2.37
N THR A 106 1.92 15.22 1.92
CA THR A 106 2.37 14.07 2.71
C THR A 106 3.87 14.10 3.02
N VAL A 107 4.73 14.47 2.05
CA VAL A 107 6.18 14.66 2.30
C VAL A 107 6.38 15.66 3.44
N LYS A 108 5.73 16.82 3.35
CA LYS A 108 5.81 17.85 4.39
C LYS A 108 5.36 17.31 5.74
N GLN A 109 4.19 16.68 5.81
CA GLN A 109 3.65 16.14 7.06
C GLN A 109 4.59 15.11 7.71
N ILE A 110 5.11 14.16 6.94
CA ILE A 110 6.01 13.12 7.47
C ILE A 110 7.32 13.75 7.94
N TYR A 111 7.89 14.68 7.17
CA TYR A 111 9.10 15.39 7.58
C TYR A 111 8.89 16.15 8.90
N GLU A 112 7.81 16.93 9.01
CA GLU A 112 7.49 17.70 10.22
C GLU A 112 7.28 16.78 11.43
N GLN A 113 6.61 15.64 11.27
CA GLN A 113 6.36 14.69 12.35
C GLN A 113 7.63 13.96 12.80
N VAL A 114 8.50 13.58 11.86
CA VAL A 114 9.72 12.82 12.18
C VAL A 114 10.83 13.72 12.73
N PHE A 115 11.03 14.89 12.14
CA PHE A 115 12.21 15.72 12.44
C PHE A 115 11.89 16.93 13.32
N LEU A 116 10.73 17.58 13.16
CA LEU A 116 10.43 18.81 13.90
C LEU A 116 9.63 18.56 15.19
N ARG A 117 8.76 17.55 15.18
CA ARG A 117 7.84 17.23 16.29
C ARG A 117 7.78 15.73 16.57
N PRO A 118 8.90 15.10 16.93
CA PRO A 118 8.92 13.67 17.19
C PRO A 118 7.95 13.35 18.34
N SER A 119 6.94 12.52 18.06
CA SER A 119 5.95 12.09 19.06
C SER A 119 6.48 11.02 20.03
N GLY A 120 7.65 10.44 19.73
CA GLY A 120 8.19 9.28 20.44
C GLY A 120 7.49 7.96 20.06
N GLU A 121 6.46 8.02 19.22
CA GLU A 121 5.76 6.85 18.70
C GLU A 121 6.47 6.30 17.47
N SER A 122 6.33 4.99 17.23
CA SER A 122 6.80 4.40 15.98
C SER A 122 5.95 4.92 14.81
N PRO A 123 6.55 5.25 13.66
CA PRO A 123 5.81 5.68 12.48
C PRO A 123 4.74 4.66 12.07
N ALA A 124 3.62 5.15 11.54
CA ALA A 124 2.62 4.25 10.95
C ALA A 124 3.22 3.49 9.75
N LEU A 125 2.76 2.27 9.49
CA LEU A 125 3.25 1.45 8.36
C LEU A 125 3.17 2.19 7.01
N GLU A 126 2.16 3.04 6.83
CA GLU A 126 2.00 3.89 5.65
C GLU A 126 3.13 4.92 5.50
N GLN A 127 3.60 5.49 6.63
CA GLN A 127 4.68 6.47 6.64
C GLN A 127 6.03 5.81 6.33
N GLU A 128 6.29 4.63 6.89
CA GLU A 128 7.50 3.86 6.59
C GLU A 128 7.56 3.47 5.10
N ALA A 129 6.49 2.86 4.59
CA ALA A 129 6.41 2.48 3.18
C ALA A 129 6.43 3.68 2.22
N PHE A 130 5.87 4.82 2.62
CA PHE A 130 6.00 6.08 1.88
C PHE A 130 7.44 6.60 1.89
N ALA A 131 8.11 6.63 3.05
CA ALA A 131 9.50 7.07 3.16
C ALA A 131 10.44 6.18 2.34
N MET A 132 10.24 4.86 2.35
CA MET A 132 10.97 3.93 1.49
C MET A 132 10.79 4.26 0.00
N MET A 133 9.54 4.53 -0.42
CA MET A 133 9.26 4.93 -1.79
C MET A 133 9.93 6.26 -2.16
N LEU A 134 9.87 7.22 -1.24
CA LEU A 134 10.45 8.54 -1.42
C LEU A 134 11.96 8.42 -1.59
N LEU A 135 12.65 7.65 -0.74
CA LEU A 135 14.10 7.44 -0.81
C LEU A 135 14.51 6.70 -2.09
N ASP A 136 13.83 5.60 -2.43
CA ASP A 136 14.15 4.77 -3.61
C ASP A 136 14.02 5.56 -4.92
N ARG A 137 13.06 6.49 -4.98
CA ARG A 137 12.73 7.22 -6.21
C ARG A 137 13.19 8.67 -6.22
N SER A 138 13.87 9.14 -5.19
CA SER A 138 14.41 10.50 -5.15
C SER A 138 15.85 10.57 -5.63
N THR A 139 16.20 11.69 -6.26
CA THR A 139 17.57 12.04 -6.61
C THR A 139 17.79 13.50 -6.23
N THR A 140 18.88 13.76 -5.52
CA THR A 140 19.31 15.12 -5.18
C THR A 140 20.32 15.58 -6.22
N LEU A 141 20.04 16.72 -6.85
CA LEU A 141 20.97 17.37 -7.78
C LEU A 141 22.05 18.15 -7.02
N GLU A 142 23.12 18.57 -7.71
CA GLU A 142 24.27 19.27 -7.10
C GLU A 142 23.87 20.57 -6.39
N GLU A 143 22.83 21.25 -6.87
CA GLU A 143 22.26 22.46 -6.28
C GLU A 143 21.30 22.22 -5.09
N GLY A 144 21.21 20.98 -4.58
CA GLY A 144 20.33 20.59 -3.48
C GLY A 144 18.87 20.36 -3.88
N THR A 145 18.54 20.48 -5.16
CA THR A 145 17.17 20.23 -5.65
C THR A 145 16.84 18.73 -5.55
N VAL A 146 15.80 18.40 -4.78
CA VAL A 146 15.31 17.01 -4.67
C VAL A 146 14.25 16.73 -5.74
N LEU A 147 14.49 15.71 -6.55
CA LEU A 147 13.59 15.26 -7.62
C LEU A 147 13.06 13.87 -7.33
N PHE A 148 11.74 13.69 -7.39
CA PHE A 148 11.09 12.37 -7.31
C PHE A 148 10.74 11.85 -8.71
N LYS A 149 11.28 10.69 -9.09
CA LYS A 149 11.00 10.03 -10.37
C LYS A 149 9.54 9.57 -10.42
N LEU A 150 8.76 10.13 -11.33
CA LEU A 150 7.35 9.75 -11.49
C LEU A 150 7.22 8.33 -12.06
N TYR A 151 6.10 7.68 -11.78
CA TYR A 151 5.77 6.39 -12.37
C TYR A 151 5.32 6.60 -13.83
N GLU A 152 5.93 5.89 -14.77
CA GLU A 152 5.72 6.10 -16.21
C GLU A 152 4.31 5.70 -16.66
N GLU A 153 3.74 4.69 -16.00
CA GLU A 153 2.41 4.17 -16.33
C GLU A 153 1.27 4.95 -15.65
N LEU A 154 1.57 5.98 -14.84
CA LEU A 154 0.58 6.76 -14.11
C LEU A 154 0.33 8.11 -14.78
N GLU A 155 -0.95 8.42 -14.94
CA GLU A 155 -1.44 9.74 -15.29
C GLU A 155 -1.18 10.70 -14.12
N ILE A 156 -0.73 11.91 -14.45
CA ILE A 156 -0.58 13.01 -13.51
C ILE A 156 -1.83 13.89 -13.63
N GLU A 157 -2.34 14.36 -12.51
CA GLU A 157 -3.49 15.27 -12.49
C GLU A 157 -3.23 16.51 -13.37
N GLU A 158 -4.13 16.82 -14.31
CA GLU A 158 -3.99 17.93 -15.26
C GLU A 158 -3.87 19.30 -14.58
N SER A 159 -4.38 19.43 -13.35
CA SER A 159 -4.28 20.64 -12.53
C SER A 159 -2.88 20.87 -11.94
N THR A 160 -1.96 19.91 -12.09
CA THR A 160 -0.59 20.00 -11.57
C THR A 160 0.17 21.11 -12.30
N PRO A 161 0.67 22.13 -11.61
CA PRO A 161 1.44 23.19 -12.25
C PRO A 161 2.73 22.67 -12.90
N ASP A 162 2.98 23.02 -14.16
CA ASP A 162 4.20 22.63 -14.90
C ASP A 162 5.49 23.00 -14.17
N ALA A 163 5.48 24.08 -13.37
CA ALA A 163 6.62 24.49 -12.56
C ALA A 163 7.06 23.45 -11.52
N LEU A 164 6.18 22.52 -11.13
CA LEU A 164 6.50 21.40 -10.24
C LEU A 164 7.12 20.22 -10.99
N LEU A 165 6.96 20.16 -12.31
CA LEU A 165 7.42 19.06 -13.14
C LEU A 165 8.74 19.43 -13.83
N THR A 166 9.59 18.43 -14.06
CA THR A 166 10.82 18.61 -14.84
C THR A 166 11.21 17.31 -15.52
N VAL A 167 12.05 17.39 -16.55
CA VAL A 167 12.62 16.22 -17.22
C VAL A 167 14.09 16.14 -16.82
N HIS A 168 14.48 15.04 -16.21
CA HIS A 168 15.85 14.75 -15.83
C HIS A 168 16.23 13.37 -16.36
N ASN A 169 17.34 13.26 -17.11
CA ASN A 169 17.75 12.05 -17.81
C ASN A 169 16.64 11.43 -18.70
N GLY A 170 15.86 12.27 -19.37
CA GLY A 170 14.77 11.82 -20.25
C GLY A 170 13.50 11.33 -19.54
N VAL A 171 13.46 11.36 -18.20
CA VAL A 171 12.31 10.92 -17.40
C VAL A 171 11.65 12.10 -16.68
N LYS A 172 10.32 12.08 -16.58
CA LYS A 172 9.57 13.08 -15.82
C LYS A 172 9.76 12.90 -14.31
N HIS A 173 10.05 13.99 -13.62
CA HIS A 173 10.23 14.06 -12.19
C HIS A 173 9.33 15.15 -11.60
N LEU A 174 8.98 14.98 -10.33
CA LEU A 174 8.35 15.99 -9.49
C LEU A 174 9.41 16.66 -8.61
N ARG A 175 9.43 17.99 -8.58
CA ARG A 175 10.29 18.78 -7.69
C ARG A 175 9.73 18.77 -6.28
N ILE A 176 10.55 18.37 -5.31
CA ILE A 176 10.20 18.39 -3.88
C ILE A 176 10.90 19.57 -3.21
N LYS A 177 10.35 20.77 -3.42
CA LYS A 177 10.93 22.02 -2.89
C LYS A 177 11.05 22.04 -1.37
N TYR A 178 10.08 21.43 -0.68
CA TYR A 178 10.06 21.44 0.79
C TYR A 178 11.30 20.78 1.40
N LEU A 179 11.82 19.71 0.78
CA LEU A 179 13.04 19.06 1.26
C LEU A 179 14.27 19.88 0.90
N GLN A 180 14.31 20.54 -0.26
CA GLN A 180 15.41 21.44 -0.62
C GLN A 180 15.64 22.55 0.42
N GLU A 181 14.57 23.06 1.04
CA GLU A 181 14.66 24.11 2.06
C GLU A 181 15.16 23.61 3.43
N HIS A 182 15.17 22.29 3.66
CA HIS A 182 15.37 21.69 4.99
C HIS A 182 16.39 20.54 5.04
N TRP A 183 17.00 20.15 3.92
CA TRP A 183 17.93 19.02 3.85
C TRP A 183 19.33 19.32 4.43
N ASP A 184 19.72 20.61 4.51
CA ASP A 184 21.03 21.06 5.00
C ASP A 184 21.01 21.59 6.46
N SER A 185 19.98 21.26 7.25
CA SER A 185 19.84 21.71 8.66
C SER A 185 20.26 20.65 9.68
#